data_AF-A0A2N6AWN9-F1
#
_entry.id   AF-A0A2N6AWN9-F1
#
_cell.length_a   1.000
_cell.length_b   1.000
_cell.length_c   1.000
_cell.angle_alpha   90.00
_cell.angle_beta   90.00
_cell.angle_gamma   90.00
#
_symmetry.space_group_name_H-M   'P 1'
#
loop_
_entity.id
_entity.type
_entity.pdbx_description
1 polymer ?
#
loop_
_entity_poly.entity_id
_entity_poly.type
_entity_poly.pdbx_seq_one_letter_code
_entity_poly.pdbx_strand_id
1 'polypeptide(L)'
;MKRRQMIFAAITIALAVPVLAWANMAIPIENPVDHYMVFDNDSGVRLVEETVAFSFEEDKQFYSARVNVSYVLINEEAEDKSVDMIFVTPPIGESGTLEVRSGGHMIETAKTEPFSEMPKNWKASERIPIVDPLSGEILDNSPSTIRYGDPVSMDGDIWGTRFSVDLPTGDETTLEVAYDSESGFYRYQNVINNVFSQIYYLTPAGFYEGKPEVTLKVSFPEGSDMAFHSNIPMKQDGGNFYIAELDGIPEDEWFFTFADKSGLFLGTNKRALNNYPVLAFCAFMVISAIWFWKSKKRKGRAGLFLLAGACSLLLLKPSYGSLFLLYMASPLIAIAFLIFAAVWIAKRVMANKRKL
;
A
#
# COMPACT_ATOMS: atom_id res chain seq x y z
N MET A 1 -41.94 23.50 17.57
CA MET A 1 -41.03 23.17 16.44
C MET A 1 -41.50 21.90 15.74
N LYS A 2 -41.42 21.83 14.40
CA LYS A 2 -41.74 20.61 13.65
C LYS A 2 -40.59 19.60 13.78
N ARG A 3 -40.88 18.29 13.82
CA ARG A 3 -39.88 17.20 13.99
C ARG A 3 -38.67 17.31 13.05
N ARG A 4 -38.87 17.82 11.82
CA ARG A 4 -37.80 18.10 10.84
C ARG A 4 -36.81 19.20 11.27
N GLN A 5 -37.26 20.24 11.99
CA GLN A 5 -36.39 21.31 12.50
C GLN A 5 -35.48 20.82 13.63
N MET A 6 -35.97 19.88 14.45
CA MET A 6 -35.17 19.23 15.49
C MET A 6 -34.07 18.35 14.90
N ILE A 7 -34.37 17.60 13.82
CA ILE A 7 -33.38 16.78 13.11
C ILE A 7 -32.31 17.66 12.44
N PHE A 8 -32.70 18.75 11.77
CA PHE A 8 -31.73 19.69 11.20
C PHE A 8 -30.85 20.34 12.27
N ALA A 9 -31.42 20.80 13.39
CA ALA A 9 -30.63 21.36 14.49
C ALA A 9 -29.65 20.32 15.09
N ALA A 10 -30.08 19.06 15.26
CA ALA A 10 -29.20 18.00 15.74
C ALA A 10 -28.04 17.69 14.76
N ILE A 11 -28.31 17.69 13.45
CA ILE A 11 -27.26 17.51 12.42
C ILE A 11 -26.31 18.71 12.40
N THR A 12 -26.81 19.94 12.49
CA THR A 12 -25.95 21.15 12.53
C THR A 12 -25.12 21.21 13.81
N ILE A 13 -25.63 20.75 14.95
CA ILE A 13 -24.86 20.64 16.20
C ILE A 13 -23.81 19.52 16.11
N ALA A 14 -24.14 18.37 15.49
CA ALA A 14 -23.17 17.30 15.25
C ALA A 14 -22.06 17.71 14.25
N LEU A 15 -22.32 18.66 13.35
CA LEU A 15 -21.34 19.28 12.45
C LEU A 15 -20.61 20.48 13.06
N ALA A 16 -20.92 20.85 14.31
CA ALA A 16 -20.33 21.99 15.01
C ALA A 16 -19.61 21.58 16.31
N VAL A 17 -19.39 20.29 16.54
CA VAL A 17 -18.45 19.80 17.53
C VAL A 17 -17.04 20.01 16.94
N PRO A 18 -16.14 20.78 17.57
CA PRO A 18 -14.75 20.80 17.17
C PRO A 18 -14.17 19.41 17.42
N VAL A 19 -13.86 18.70 16.34
CA VAL A 19 -13.20 17.40 16.41
C VAL A 19 -11.77 17.63 16.90
N LEU A 20 -11.41 16.94 17.99
CA LEU A 20 -10.07 16.96 18.54
C LEU A 20 -9.16 16.10 17.67
N ALA A 21 -7.90 16.52 17.57
CA ALA A 21 -7.12 16.33 16.36
C ALA A 21 -5.68 15.96 16.71
N TRP A 22 -5.20 14.79 16.25
CA TRP A 22 -4.05 14.09 16.83
C TRP A 22 -2.98 13.63 15.79
N ALA A 23 -1.64 13.79 16.00
CA ALA A 23 -0.49 13.56 15.03
C ALA A 23 0.63 12.49 15.45
N ASN A 24 1.76 12.22 14.76
CA ASN A 24 2.59 11.00 15.10
C ASN A 24 3.68 11.09 16.22
N MET A 25 3.48 11.84 17.30
CA MET A 25 4.46 11.94 18.39
C MET A 25 3.83 12.49 19.67
N ALA A 26 4.18 12.02 20.85
CA ALA A 26 3.76 12.69 22.09
C ALA A 26 4.71 12.48 23.27
N ILE A 27 4.51 13.32 24.29
CA ILE A 27 5.22 13.27 25.57
C ILE A 27 4.59 12.18 26.44
N PRO A 28 5.33 11.13 26.83
CA PRO A 28 4.85 10.15 27.78
C PRO A 28 5.03 10.62 29.22
N ILE A 29 4.08 10.30 30.09
CA ILE A 29 4.19 10.40 31.54
C ILE A 29 3.82 9.07 32.19
N GLU A 30 4.27 8.88 33.44
CA GLU A 30 3.85 7.77 34.28
C GLU A 30 2.60 8.18 35.07
N ASN A 31 1.50 7.44 34.91
CA ASN A 31 0.26 7.72 35.64
C ASN A 31 0.46 7.48 37.15
N PRO A 32 0.27 8.48 38.02
CA PRO A 32 0.56 8.36 39.46
C PRO A 32 -0.38 7.40 40.22
N VAL A 33 -1.47 6.93 39.60
CA VAL A 33 -2.44 6.02 40.23
C VAL A 33 -2.08 4.55 40.02
N ASP A 34 -1.61 4.19 38.82
CA ASP A 34 -1.43 2.80 38.40
C ASP A 34 -0.07 2.49 37.76
N HIS A 35 0.84 3.48 37.73
CA HIS A 35 2.22 3.39 37.25
C HIS A 35 2.38 2.98 35.78
N TYR A 36 1.31 3.07 34.98
CA TYR A 36 1.40 2.80 33.55
C TYR A 36 1.75 4.06 32.77
N MET A 37 2.45 3.85 31.66
CA MET A 37 2.70 4.88 30.67
C MET A 37 1.39 5.36 30.04
N VAL A 38 1.23 6.68 29.95
CA VAL A 38 0.16 7.38 29.23
C VAL A 38 0.78 8.57 28.49
N PHE A 39 0.20 8.99 27.37
CA PHE A 39 0.56 10.28 26.79
C PHE A 39 -0.05 11.42 27.63
N ASP A 40 0.72 12.48 27.85
CA ASP A 40 0.32 13.64 28.63
C ASP A 40 -0.60 14.56 27.82
N ASN A 41 -1.77 14.91 28.35
CA ASN A 41 -2.75 15.80 27.68
C ASN A 41 -2.59 17.29 28.08
N ASP A 42 -1.72 17.59 29.04
CA ASP A 42 -1.57 18.91 29.69
C ASP A 42 -0.07 19.24 29.81
N SER A 43 0.66 18.99 28.72
CA SER A 43 2.13 19.01 28.68
C SER A 43 2.74 20.41 28.62
N GLY A 44 1.93 21.45 28.45
CA GLY A 44 2.32 22.82 28.15
C GLY A 44 3.04 22.94 26.79
N VAL A 45 2.78 22.01 25.86
CA VAL A 45 3.38 22.01 24.51
C VAL A 45 2.26 22.01 23.48
N ARG A 46 2.24 23.08 22.68
CA ARG A 46 1.33 23.22 21.55
C ARG A 46 2.01 22.76 20.26
N LEU A 47 1.30 21.93 19.49
CA LEU A 47 1.65 21.61 18.11
C LEU A 47 1.03 22.67 17.18
N VAL A 48 1.84 23.22 16.28
CA VAL A 48 1.47 24.28 15.33
C VAL A 48 1.31 23.74 13.91
N GLU A 49 2.24 22.90 13.46
CA GLU A 49 2.22 22.27 12.15
C GLU A 49 2.77 20.84 12.24
N GLU A 50 2.16 19.89 11.52
CA GLU A 50 2.79 18.61 11.15
C GLU A 50 2.81 18.47 9.61
N THR A 51 4.00 18.33 9.02
CA THR A 51 4.15 17.93 7.61
C THR A 51 4.69 16.50 7.54
N VAL A 52 3.94 15.59 6.90
CA VAL A 52 4.31 14.17 6.69
C VAL A 52 4.51 13.90 5.21
N ALA A 53 5.67 13.38 4.81
CA ALA A 53 6.02 13.14 3.41
C ALA A 53 6.57 11.72 3.18
N PHE A 54 5.85 10.93 2.40
CA PHE A 54 6.31 9.65 1.86
C PHE A 54 6.93 9.85 0.47
N SER A 55 8.15 9.34 0.28
CA SER A 55 8.87 9.39 -0.99
C SER A 55 9.30 7.99 -1.42
N PHE A 56 8.85 7.55 -2.59
CA PHE A 56 9.20 6.26 -3.16
C PHE A 56 10.31 6.38 -4.20
N GLU A 57 11.26 5.46 -4.17
CA GLU A 57 12.41 5.39 -5.08
C GLU A 57 12.26 4.21 -6.06
N GLU A 58 12.74 4.37 -7.30
CA GLU A 58 12.52 3.38 -8.39
C GLU A 58 13.30 2.06 -8.14
N ASP A 59 14.51 2.16 -7.60
CA ASP A 59 15.41 1.04 -7.32
C ASP A 59 14.87 0.10 -6.24
N LYS A 60 14.16 0.64 -5.24
CA LYS A 60 13.50 -0.12 -4.16
C LYS A 60 12.20 -0.81 -4.59
N GLN A 61 11.79 -0.72 -5.86
CA GLN A 61 10.58 -1.36 -6.44
C GLN A 61 9.30 -1.15 -5.61
N PHE A 62 9.18 -0.01 -4.94
CA PHE A 62 8.07 0.37 -4.05
C PHE A 62 7.89 -0.50 -2.79
N TYR A 63 8.82 -1.41 -2.48
CA TYR A 63 8.80 -2.19 -1.23
C TYR A 63 9.10 -1.36 0.01
N SER A 64 9.65 -0.15 -0.15
CA SER A 64 9.77 0.81 0.94
C SER A 64 9.66 2.25 0.45
N ALA A 65 9.36 3.14 1.38
CA ALA A 65 9.37 4.59 1.21
C ALA A 65 10.36 5.22 2.20
N ARG A 66 10.99 6.33 1.82
CA ARG A 66 11.56 7.26 2.79
C ARG A 66 10.42 8.10 3.35
N VAL A 67 10.23 8.06 4.66
CA VAL A 67 9.29 8.93 5.37
C VAL A 67 10.10 10.07 5.98
N ASN A 68 9.66 11.30 5.74
CA ASN A 68 10.19 12.49 6.42
C ASN A 68 9.01 13.20 7.07
N VAL A 69 9.19 13.63 8.31
CA VAL A 69 8.20 14.31 9.13
C VAL A 69 8.83 15.60 9.66
N SER A 70 8.06 16.69 9.69
CA SER A 70 8.43 17.93 10.34
C SER A 70 7.33 18.35 11.29
N TYR A 71 7.70 18.66 12.54
CA TYR A 71 6.84 19.22 13.57
C TYR A 71 7.27 20.66 13.87
N VAL A 72 6.31 21.55 14.05
CA VAL A 72 6.54 22.89 14.64
C VAL A 72 5.87 22.92 16.01
N LEU A 73 6.67 23.00 17.06
CA LEU A 73 6.24 22.95 18.46
C LEU A 73 6.49 24.29 19.16
N ILE A 74 5.61 24.67 20.10
CA ILE A 74 5.82 25.81 21.00
C ILE A 74 5.67 25.33 22.45
N ASN A 75 6.62 25.70 23.30
CA ASN A 75 6.50 25.58 24.75
C ASN A 75 5.69 26.76 25.29
N GLU A 76 4.52 26.49 25.88
CA GLU A 76 3.63 27.52 26.44
C GLU A 76 3.88 27.78 27.94
N GLU A 77 4.82 27.04 28.56
CA GLU A 77 5.26 27.26 29.94
C GLU A 77 6.06 28.56 30.11
N ALA A 78 6.22 28.99 31.36
CA ALA A 78 6.99 30.19 31.71
C ALA A 78 8.52 29.97 31.77
N GLU A 79 8.99 28.73 31.64
CA GLU A 79 10.40 28.34 31.74
C GLU A 79 10.79 27.34 30.64
N ASP A 80 12.07 27.38 30.23
CA ASP A 80 12.62 26.46 29.23
C ASP A 80 12.59 25.03 29.77
N LYS A 81 12.16 24.07 28.93
CA LYS A 81 12.04 22.67 29.35
C LYS A 81 12.68 21.70 28.38
N SER A 82 13.29 20.67 28.92
CA SER A 82 13.66 19.47 28.17
C SER A 82 12.53 18.45 28.32
N VAL A 83 11.96 17.98 27.22
CA VAL A 83 10.88 17.00 27.21
C VAL A 83 11.32 15.70 26.57
N ASP A 84 11.04 14.59 27.23
CA ASP A 84 11.12 13.27 26.61
C ASP A 84 9.90 13.07 25.71
N MET A 85 10.12 12.51 24.52
CA MET A 85 9.09 12.23 23.52
C MET A 85 9.13 10.74 23.15
N ILE A 86 7.98 10.20 22.73
CA ILE A 86 7.89 8.95 21.98
C ILE A 86 7.36 9.26 20.58
N PHE A 87 8.13 8.89 19.57
CA PHE A 87 7.70 8.83 18.19
C PHE A 87 7.31 7.40 17.83
N VAL A 88 6.15 7.21 17.22
CA VAL A 88 5.54 5.89 17.01
C VAL A 88 5.69 5.46 15.55
N THR A 89 6.09 4.21 15.29
CA THR A 89 6.26 3.70 13.92
C THR A 89 5.71 2.29 13.75
N PRO A 90 5.44 1.87 12.50
CA PRO A 90 5.47 0.45 12.13
C PRO A 90 6.87 -0.14 12.44
N PRO A 91 7.04 -1.47 12.46
CA PRO A 91 8.36 -2.08 12.50
C PRO A 91 9.24 -1.57 11.36
N ILE A 92 10.39 -0.97 11.69
CA ILE A 92 11.40 -0.53 10.70
C ILE A 92 12.52 -1.57 10.50
N GLY A 93 12.42 -2.72 11.16
CA GLY A 93 13.38 -3.82 11.10
C GLY A 93 14.68 -3.57 11.88
N GLU A 94 15.48 -4.62 12.08
CA GLU A 94 16.76 -4.53 12.83
C GLU A 94 17.80 -3.61 12.18
N SER A 95 17.64 -3.30 10.88
CA SER A 95 18.47 -2.37 10.12
C SER A 95 17.86 -0.98 9.94
N GLY A 96 16.65 -0.74 10.44
CA GLY A 96 15.97 0.55 10.32
C GLY A 96 16.62 1.60 11.22
N THR A 97 17.12 2.67 10.62
CA THR A 97 17.61 3.85 11.34
C THR A 97 16.55 4.94 11.35
N LEU A 98 16.15 5.38 12.54
CA LEU A 98 15.36 6.59 12.74
C LEU A 98 16.31 7.76 13.03
N GLU A 99 16.27 8.78 12.19
CA GLU A 99 17.02 10.03 12.37
C GLU A 99 16.10 11.08 12.98
N VAL A 100 16.55 11.76 14.05
CA VAL A 100 15.84 12.91 14.63
C VAL A 100 16.76 14.13 14.60
N ARG A 101 16.22 15.30 14.25
CA ARG A 101 16.94 16.57 14.28
C ARG A 101 16.09 17.66 14.91
N SER A 102 16.67 18.45 15.80
CA SER A 102 16.06 19.69 16.31
C SER A 102 16.90 20.88 15.85
N GLY A 103 16.27 21.89 15.23
CA GLY A 103 16.99 23.05 14.69
C GLY A 103 18.15 22.69 13.76
N GLY A 104 18.02 21.61 12.97
CA GLY A 104 19.05 21.07 12.08
C GLY A 104 20.16 20.23 12.74
N HIS A 105 20.15 20.05 14.07
CA HIS A 105 21.15 19.28 14.81
C HIS A 105 20.64 17.88 15.14
N MET A 106 21.45 16.85 14.88
CA MET A 106 21.09 15.43 15.06
C MET A 106 21.04 15.04 16.54
N ILE A 107 19.98 14.36 16.98
CA ILE A 107 19.80 13.92 18.38
C ILE A 107 20.38 12.52 18.55
N GLU A 108 21.42 12.39 19.37
CA GLU A 108 22.27 11.19 19.44
C GLU A 108 21.61 9.96 20.13
N THR A 109 20.49 10.16 20.82
CA THR A 109 19.88 9.16 21.73
C THR A 109 18.79 8.29 21.12
N ALA A 110 18.36 8.54 19.87
CA ALA A 110 17.27 7.84 19.19
C ALA A 110 17.61 6.40 18.72
N LYS A 111 18.07 5.54 19.63
CA LYS A 111 18.12 4.09 19.35
C LYS A 111 16.72 3.52 19.41
N THR A 112 16.29 2.97 18.28
CA THR A 112 14.99 2.28 18.16
C THR A 112 15.06 0.94 18.89
N GLU A 113 14.70 0.94 20.17
CA GLU A 113 14.43 -0.30 20.92
C GLU A 113 12.95 -0.66 20.74
N PRO A 114 12.59 -1.92 20.45
CA PRO A 114 11.20 -2.34 20.33
C PRO A 114 10.46 -2.10 21.66
N PHE A 115 9.59 -1.09 21.68
CA PHE A 115 8.96 -0.65 22.93
C PHE A 115 7.79 -1.55 23.30
N SER A 116 7.94 -2.33 24.38
CA SER A 116 7.04 -3.44 24.72
C SER A 116 5.68 -3.04 25.32
N GLU A 117 5.51 -1.79 25.74
CA GLU A 117 4.30 -1.32 26.45
C GLU A 117 3.81 0.03 25.92
N MET A 118 2.89 0.02 24.94
CA MET A 118 2.32 1.27 24.41
C MET A 118 1.52 2.07 25.46
N PRO A 119 1.48 3.42 25.36
CA PRO A 119 0.74 4.27 26.29
C PRO A 119 -0.74 3.90 26.38
N LYS A 120 -1.26 3.67 27.60
CA LYS A 120 -2.57 3.05 27.82
C LYS A 120 -3.79 3.85 27.38
N ASN A 121 -3.65 5.18 27.34
CA ASN A 121 -4.69 6.09 26.85
C ASN A 121 -4.68 6.25 25.33
N TRP A 122 -3.73 5.62 24.63
CA TRP A 122 -3.62 5.61 23.18
C TRP A 122 -3.86 4.20 22.61
N LYS A 123 -4.46 4.13 21.42
CA LYS A 123 -4.67 2.89 20.67
C LYS A 123 -4.68 3.18 19.18
N ALA A 124 -3.78 2.56 18.43
CA ALA A 124 -3.81 2.60 16.99
C ALA A 124 -5.10 1.96 16.42
N SER A 125 -5.50 2.39 15.23
CA SER A 125 -6.52 1.69 14.43
C SER A 125 -5.96 0.38 13.85
N GLU A 126 -6.05 -0.71 14.61
CA GLU A 126 -5.44 -2.02 14.30
C GLU A 126 -5.93 -2.71 13.00
N ARG A 127 -7.02 -2.23 12.37
CA ARG A 127 -7.74 -2.99 11.31
C ARG A 127 -8.22 -2.13 10.15
N ILE A 128 -7.28 -1.59 9.38
CA ILE A 128 -7.59 -0.83 8.18
C ILE A 128 -7.66 -1.78 6.96
N PRO A 129 -8.79 -1.85 6.23
CA PRO A 129 -8.91 -2.74 5.08
C PRO A 129 -8.09 -2.26 3.88
N ILE A 130 -7.37 -3.18 3.23
CA ILE A 130 -6.66 -2.91 1.97
C ILE A 130 -7.70 -2.73 0.85
N VAL A 131 -7.70 -1.54 0.27
CA VAL A 131 -8.55 -1.16 -0.89
C VAL A 131 -7.74 -1.29 -2.18
N ASP A 132 -8.34 -1.83 -3.25
CA ASP A 132 -7.78 -1.79 -4.60
C ASP A 132 -7.84 -0.36 -5.16
N PRO A 133 -6.71 0.34 -5.36
CA PRO A 133 -6.70 1.74 -5.74
C PRO A 133 -7.26 2.00 -7.15
N LEU A 134 -7.44 0.96 -7.97
CA LEU A 134 -8.11 1.08 -9.28
C LEU A 134 -9.64 0.96 -9.22
N SER A 135 -10.20 0.27 -8.24
CA SER A 135 -11.67 0.02 -8.17
C SER A 135 -12.35 0.63 -6.93
N GLY A 136 -11.61 1.03 -5.91
CA GLY A 136 -12.16 1.49 -4.64
C GLY A 136 -12.82 0.38 -3.81
N GLU A 137 -12.68 -0.88 -4.22
CA GLU A 137 -13.24 -2.02 -3.51
C GLU A 137 -12.24 -2.60 -2.50
N ILE A 138 -12.75 -3.01 -1.34
CA ILE A 138 -11.98 -3.76 -0.34
C ILE A 138 -11.59 -5.12 -0.94
N LEU A 139 -10.32 -5.50 -0.80
CA LEU A 139 -9.80 -6.75 -1.35
C LEU A 139 -10.19 -7.98 -0.49
N ASP A 140 -10.55 -9.08 -1.13
CA ASP A 140 -10.82 -10.36 -0.46
C ASP A 140 -9.58 -10.86 0.30
N ASN A 141 -9.72 -11.32 1.54
CA ASN A 141 -8.56 -11.60 2.40
C ASN A 141 -7.65 -10.36 2.56
N SER A 142 -8.21 -9.15 2.45
CA SER A 142 -7.64 -7.99 3.12
C SER A 142 -7.32 -8.44 4.54
N PRO A 143 -6.05 -8.44 4.94
CA PRO A 143 -5.66 -8.97 6.23
C PRO A 143 -6.40 -8.25 7.36
N SER A 144 -6.86 -9.01 8.35
CA SER A 144 -7.02 -8.49 9.71
C SER A 144 -5.66 -8.28 10.40
N THR A 145 -4.59 -8.86 9.83
CA THR A 145 -3.18 -8.82 10.22
C THR A 145 -2.35 -9.14 8.98
N ILE A 146 -1.62 -8.17 8.41
CA ILE A 146 -0.79 -8.39 7.19
C ILE A 146 0.24 -9.45 7.58
N ARG A 147 0.45 -10.54 6.82
CA ARG A 147 1.59 -11.43 7.11
C ARG A 147 2.25 -11.96 5.84
N TYR A 148 3.57 -11.96 5.87
CA TYR A 148 4.43 -12.53 4.87
C TYR A 148 5.16 -13.75 5.43
N GLY A 149 5.12 -14.88 4.71
CA GLY A 149 6.11 -15.96 4.83
C GLY A 149 6.07 -16.90 6.04
N ASP A 150 5.97 -16.40 7.28
CA ASP A 150 6.23 -17.18 8.50
C ASP A 150 5.26 -16.85 9.66
N PRO A 151 5.05 -17.73 10.66
CA PRO A 151 4.03 -17.57 11.70
C PRO A 151 4.50 -16.72 12.91
N VAL A 152 5.52 -15.87 12.76
CA VAL A 152 5.83 -14.80 13.72
C VAL A 152 4.86 -13.62 13.52
N SER A 153 4.54 -12.90 14.59
CA SER A 153 3.49 -11.88 14.69
C SER A 153 3.57 -10.76 13.63
N MET A 154 2.41 -10.49 13.05
CA MET A 154 1.92 -9.13 12.78
C MET A 154 0.47 -9.06 13.31
N ASP A 155 0.18 -9.70 14.45
CA ASP A 155 -0.22 -8.88 15.60
C ASP A 155 0.65 -7.60 15.68
N GLY A 156 -0.01 -6.45 15.81
CA GLY A 156 0.59 -5.15 15.51
C GLY A 156 1.69 -4.75 16.47
N ASP A 157 2.92 -5.20 16.19
CA ASP A 157 4.15 -4.76 16.86
C ASP A 157 4.46 -3.31 16.46
N ILE A 158 3.68 -2.38 16.98
CA ILE A 158 3.94 -0.95 16.94
C ILE A 158 5.26 -0.72 17.68
N TRP A 159 6.17 0.08 17.10
CA TRP A 159 7.43 0.44 17.72
C TRP A 159 7.37 1.89 18.23
N GLY A 160 8.11 2.19 19.29
CA GLY A 160 8.19 3.53 19.87
C GLY A 160 9.64 3.90 20.13
N THR A 161 10.13 4.98 19.52
CA THR A 161 11.49 5.47 19.74
C THR A 161 11.45 6.67 20.66
N ARG A 162 12.30 6.65 21.70
CA ARG A 162 12.45 7.75 22.65
C ARG A 162 13.63 8.65 22.32
N PHE A 163 13.45 9.94 22.57
CA PHE A 163 14.50 10.96 22.54
C PHE A 163 14.03 12.17 23.36
N SER A 164 14.96 13.03 23.74
CA SER A 164 14.69 14.25 24.50
C SER A 164 14.89 15.46 23.59
N VAL A 165 14.05 16.49 23.74
CA VAL A 165 14.13 17.74 22.98
C VAL A 165 14.06 18.92 23.94
N ASP A 166 15.01 19.85 23.83
CA ASP A 166 14.96 21.13 24.54
C ASP A 166 14.03 22.10 23.79
N LEU A 167 13.01 22.59 24.49
CA LEU A 167 12.00 23.53 23.98
C LEU A 167 12.12 24.88 24.72
N PRO A 168 12.72 25.92 24.09
CA PRO A 168 12.78 27.26 24.66
C PRO A 168 11.38 27.88 24.85
N THR A 169 11.25 28.70 25.89
CA THR A 169 10.01 29.38 26.30
C THR A 169 9.41 30.24 25.18
N GLY A 170 8.20 29.92 24.73
CA GLY A 170 7.42 30.73 23.78
C GLY A 170 7.95 30.80 22.33
N ASP A 171 9.11 30.18 22.05
CA ASP A 171 9.73 30.14 20.72
C ASP A 171 9.29 28.88 19.94
N GLU A 172 9.20 29.01 18.61
CA GLU A 172 8.92 27.88 17.71
C GLU A 172 10.16 26.98 17.55
N THR A 173 10.00 25.69 17.84
CA THR A 173 11.02 24.65 17.65
C THR A 173 10.61 23.73 16.51
N THR A 174 11.43 23.66 15.45
CA THR A 174 11.27 22.69 14.37
C THR A 174 12.00 21.39 14.71
N LEU A 175 11.24 20.29 14.73
CA LEU A 175 11.75 18.92 14.88
C LEU A 175 11.51 18.12 13.60
N GLU A 176 12.58 17.58 13.03
CA GLU A 176 12.54 16.72 11.83
C GLU A 176 12.77 15.26 12.24
N VAL A 177 11.93 14.35 11.75
CA VAL A 177 12.11 12.89 11.93
C VAL A 177 12.14 12.22 10.56
N ALA A 178 13.11 11.33 10.31
CA ALA A 178 13.21 10.62 9.04
C ALA A 178 13.56 9.13 9.24
N TYR A 179 12.86 8.25 8.52
CA TYR A 179 13.05 6.80 8.59
C TYR A 179 12.64 6.12 7.28
N ASP A 180 13.12 4.90 7.04
CA ASP A 180 12.66 4.07 5.93
C ASP A 180 11.52 3.16 6.43
N SER A 181 10.40 3.13 5.69
CA SER A 181 9.19 2.39 6.03
C SER A 181 8.91 1.30 4.99
N GLU A 182 8.84 0.05 5.41
CA GLU A 182 8.49 -1.07 4.53
C GLU A 182 7.01 -1.07 4.15
N SER A 183 6.72 -1.17 2.85
CA SER A 183 5.36 -1.28 2.33
C SER A 183 4.80 -2.67 2.64
N GLY A 184 3.65 -2.72 3.31
CA GLY A 184 2.78 -3.89 3.24
C GLY A 184 2.37 -4.15 1.79
N PHE A 185 2.15 -5.41 1.40
CA PHE A 185 1.71 -5.70 0.04
C PHE A 185 0.78 -6.92 -0.08
N TYR A 186 -0.16 -6.79 -0.99
CA TYR A 186 -1.19 -7.76 -1.33
C TYR A 186 -0.88 -8.40 -2.69
N ARG A 187 -0.60 -9.71 -2.69
CA ARG A 187 -0.14 -10.48 -3.87
C ARG A 187 -0.97 -11.75 -4.11
N TYR A 188 -2.29 -11.67 -3.93
CA TYR A 188 -3.17 -12.83 -4.10
C TYR A 188 -3.57 -13.07 -5.57
N GLN A 189 -4.24 -14.19 -5.83
CA GLN A 189 -4.55 -14.65 -7.19
C GLN A 189 -5.67 -13.86 -7.89
N ASN A 190 -6.36 -12.97 -7.19
CA ASN A 190 -7.44 -12.12 -7.70
C ASN A 190 -6.95 -10.78 -8.30
N VAL A 191 -5.74 -10.31 -7.98
CA VAL A 191 -5.11 -9.10 -8.57
C VAL A 191 -4.09 -9.45 -9.66
N ILE A 192 -3.70 -8.51 -10.53
CA ILE A 192 -2.68 -8.72 -11.58
C ILE A 192 -1.34 -8.15 -11.14
N ASN A 193 -1.33 -6.87 -10.79
CA ASN A 193 -0.20 -6.15 -10.22
C ASN A 193 -0.39 -6.11 -8.69
N ASN A 194 0.71 -6.10 -7.95
CA ASN A 194 0.66 -6.03 -6.48
C ASN A 194 -0.04 -4.73 -6.05
N VAL A 195 -0.83 -4.80 -4.98
CA VAL A 195 -1.34 -3.60 -4.29
C VAL A 195 -0.49 -3.42 -3.05
N PHE A 196 0.23 -2.30 -2.97
CA PHE A 196 1.02 -1.92 -1.80
C PHE A 196 0.17 -1.09 -0.84
N SER A 197 0.56 -1.06 0.43
CA SER A 197 -0.12 -0.34 1.50
C SER A 197 0.88 0.28 2.48
N GLN A 198 0.59 1.49 2.92
CA GLN A 198 1.35 2.24 3.92
C GLN A 198 0.42 2.73 5.04
N ILE A 199 0.97 2.86 6.24
CA ILE A 199 0.29 3.41 7.41
C ILE A 199 1.22 4.37 8.15
N TYR A 200 0.65 5.48 8.59
CA TYR A 200 1.28 6.46 9.45
C TYR A 200 0.32 6.74 10.61
N TYR A 201 0.80 6.57 11.85
CA TYR A 201 -0.04 6.72 13.02
C TYR A 201 -0.25 8.20 13.30
N LEU A 202 -1.38 8.75 12.89
CA LEU A 202 -1.70 10.11 13.25
C LEU A 202 -2.15 10.17 14.72
N THR A 203 -2.80 9.19 15.33
CA THR A 203 -3.43 9.45 16.64
C THR A 203 -2.55 9.80 17.89
N PRO A 204 -1.20 9.68 17.95
CA PRO A 204 -0.40 10.03 19.15
C PRO A 204 -0.29 11.50 19.63
N ALA A 205 -0.34 12.53 18.80
CA ALA A 205 0.06 13.92 19.10
C ALA A 205 -1.14 14.82 19.41
N GLY A 206 -2.28 14.18 19.58
CA GLY A 206 -3.50 14.77 20.11
C GLY A 206 -3.46 15.16 21.57
N PHE A 207 -2.38 14.72 22.18
CA PHE A 207 -1.97 14.92 23.53
C PHE A 207 -1.14 16.23 23.62
N TYR A 208 -0.70 16.80 22.49
CA TYR A 208 -0.32 18.21 22.43
C TYR A 208 -1.53 19.14 22.40
N GLU A 209 -1.32 20.34 22.92
CA GLU A 209 -2.31 21.41 22.89
C GLU A 209 -2.45 22.03 21.49
N GLY A 210 -3.55 22.77 21.29
CA GLY A 210 -3.81 23.56 20.09
C GLY A 210 -4.62 22.84 19.01
N LYS A 211 -4.49 23.34 17.78
CA LYS A 211 -5.12 22.80 16.57
C LYS A 211 -4.19 23.06 15.39
N PRO A 212 -3.27 22.13 15.08
CA PRO A 212 -2.25 22.37 14.07
C PRO A 212 -2.76 22.22 12.64
N GLU A 213 -2.06 22.88 11.73
CA GLU A 213 -2.19 22.62 10.29
C GLU A 213 -1.42 21.35 9.94
N VAL A 214 -2.02 20.45 9.14
CA VAL A 214 -1.39 19.18 8.77
C VAL A 214 -1.29 19.04 7.27
N THR A 215 -0.07 18.76 6.79
CA THR A 215 0.17 18.54 5.37
C THR A 215 0.68 17.12 5.11
N LEU A 216 -0.13 16.32 4.43
CA LEU A 216 0.19 14.94 4.07
C LEU A 216 0.62 14.88 2.59
N LYS A 217 1.77 14.29 2.30
CA LYS A 217 2.39 14.27 0.97
C LYS A 217 2.83 12.86 0.57
N VAL A 218 2.52 12.44 -0.66
CA VAL A 218 3.04 11.20 -1.26
C VAL A 218 3.65 11.52 -2.61
N SER A 219 4.91 11.11 -2.82
CA SER A 219 5.61 11.25 -4.10
C SER A 219 6.09 9.89 -4.63
N PHE A 220 5.80 9.64 -5.90
CA PHE A 220 6.29 8.48 -6.66
C PHE A 220 7.36 8.94 -7.68
N PRO A 221 8.24 8.04 -8.16
CA PRO A 221 9.23 8.34 -9.19
C PRO A 221 8.62 8.96 -10.45
N GLU A 222 9.37 9.82 -11.12
CA GLU A 222 8.93 10.45 -12.37
C GLU A 222 8.65 9.38 -13.44
N GLY A 223 7.56 9.55 -14.20
CA GLY A 223 7.14 8.59 -15.23
C GLY A 223 6.45 7.32 -14.70
N SER A 224 6.33 7.14 -13.38
CA SER A 224 5.52 6.05 -12.82
C SER A 224 4.02 6.25 -13.08
N ASP A 225 3.33 5.20 -13.52
CA ASP A 225 1.88 5.23 -13.80
C ASP A 225 1.10 4.54 -12.69
N MET A 226 1.00 5.20 -11.54
CA MET A 226 0.37 4.67 -10.33
C MET A 226 -1.14 4.93 -10.28
N ALA A 227 -1.87 3.97 -9.72
CA ALA A 227 -3.16 4.18 -9.09
C ALA A 227 -2.94 4.39 -7.60
N PHE A 228 -3.70 5.32 -7.00
CA PHE A 228 -3.56 5.72 -5.59
C PHE A 228 -4.94 5.83 -4.93
N HIS A 229 -5.03 5.40 -3.67
CA HIS A 229 -6.21 5.54 -2.83
C HIS A 229 -5.77 5.78 -1.38
N SER A 230 -6.36 6.75 -0.69
CA SER A 230 -6.15 6.98 0.75
C SER A 230 -7.48 7.11 1.48
N ASN A 231 -7.52 6.77 2.76
CA ASN A 231 -8.69 7.04 3.61
C ASN A 231 -8.90 8.55 3.81
N ILE A 232 -7.82 9.33 3.81
CA ILE A 232 -7.85 10.79 3.83
C ILE A 232 -7.94 11.30 2.38
N PRO A 233 -8.90 12.18 2.03
CA PRO A 233 -9.02 12.70 0.67
C PRO A 233 -7.81 13.55 0.26
N MET A 234 -6.99 13.04 -0.68
CA MET A 234 -5.84 13.75 -1.25
C MET A 234 -6.14 14.29 -2.65
N LYS A 235 -5.58 15.45 -2.99
CA LYS A 235 -5.55 16.00 -4.35
C LYS A 235 -4.29 15.50 -5.05
N GLN A 236 -4.40 15.15 -6.33
CA GLN A 236 -3.25 14.88 -7.19
C GLN A 236 -2.71 16.22 -7.72
N ASP A 237 -1.45 16.55 -7.43
CA ASP A 237 -0.83 17.84 -7.74
C ASP A 237 0.41 17.63 -8.63
N GLY A 238 0.16 17.32 -9.89
CA GLY A 238 1.15 16.73 -10.79
C GLY A 238 1.10 15.20 -10.79
N GLY A 239 1.50 14.57 -11.91
CA GLY A 239 1.11 13.19 -12.23
C GLY A 239 1.46 12.13 -11.17
N ASN A 240 2.57 12.32 -10.47
CA ASN A 240 3.16 11.38 -9.51
C ASN A 240 3.25 11.96 -8.08
N PHE A 241 2.51 13.03 -7.78
CA PHE A 241 2.47 13.66 -6.45
C PHE A 241 1.03 13.85 -5.94
N TYR A 242 0.82 13.58 -4.65
CA TYR A 242 -0.46 13.68 -3.97
C TYR A 242 -0.31 14.47 -2.68
N ILE A 243 -1.23 15.39 -2.41
CA ILE A 243 -1.22 16.28 -1.24
C ILE A 243 -2.59 16.38 -0.57
N ALA A 244 -2.61 16.39 0.76
CA ALA A 244 -3.74 16.81 1.57
C ALA A 244 -3.29 17.91 2.53
N GLU A 245 -4.12 18.93 2.70
CA GLU A 245 -3.95 20.03 3.66
C GLU A 245 -5.17 19.96 4.60
N LEU A 246 -4.94 19.79 5.89
CA LEU A 246 -5.99 19.57 6.89
C LEU A 246 -5.90 20.63 7.99
N ASP A 247 -7.05 21.17 8.37
CA ASP A 247 -7.20 22.13 9.47
C ASP A 247 -7.52 21.34 10.76
N GLY A 248 -6.46 20.87 11.41
CA GLY A 248 -6.49 19.81 12.43
C GLY A 248 -6.16 18.42 11.84
N ILE A 249 -5.48 17.61 12.65
CA ILE A 249 -5.15 16.22 12.35
C ILE A 249 -6.39 15.29 12.56
N PRO A 250 -6.63 14.24 11.75
CA PRO A 250 -7.84 13.39 11.82
C PRO A 250 -7.95 12.45 13.04
N GLU A 251 -9.16 11.89 13.22
CA GLU A 251 -9.45 10.81 14.20
C GLU A 251 -8.89 9.44 13.77
N ASP A 252 -8.73 9.21 12.46
CA ASP A 252 -8.22 7.97 11.88
C ASP A 252 -6.72 8.09 11.54
N GLU A 253 -5.98 6.99 11.69
CA GLU A 253 -4.61 6.89 11.17
C GLU A 253 -4.56 7.13 9.66
N TRP A 254 -3.48 7.72 9.16
CA TRP A 254 -3.34 7.88 7.72
C TRP A 254 -2.94 6.55 7.08
N PHE A 255 -3.81 6.06 6.19
CA PHE A 255 -3.59 4.84 5.43
C PHE A 255 -3.79 5.10 3.94
N PHE A 256 -2.91 4.52 3.13
CA PHE A 256 -3.05 4.57 1.69
C PHE A 256 -2.57 3.30 1.01
N THR A 257 -3.17 3.02 -0.14
CA THR A 257 -2.81 1.92 -1.03
C THR A 257 -2.48 2.45 -2.42
N PHE A 258 -1.58 1.77 -3.10
CA PHE A 258 -1.19 2.12 -4.46
C PHE A 258 -0.81 0.88 -5.27
N ALA A 259 -0.93 0.98 -6.58
CA ALA A 259 -0.62 -0.11 -7.50
C ALA A 259 -0.19 0.44 -8.87
N ASP A 260 0.83 -0.18 -9.45
CA ASP A 260 1.22 0.10 -10.84
C ASP A 260 0.07 -0.26 -11.80
N LYS A 261 -0.27 0.64 -12.73
CA LYS A 261 -1.28 0.42 -13.76
C LYS A 261 -0.70 -0.25 -15.02
N SER A 262 0.61 -0.46 -15.09
CA SER A 262 1.29 -1.01 -16.27
C SER A 262 0.74 -2.39 -16.68
N GLY A 263 0.42 -2.51 -17.97
CA GLY A 263 -0.11 -3.75 -18.55
C GLY A 263 -1.55 -4.11 -18.16
N LEU A 264 -2.30 -3.23 -17.48
CA LEU A 264 -3.73 -3.44 -17.18
C LEU A 264 -4.60 -3.08 -18.40
N PHE A 265 -4.70 -3.97 -19.38
CA PHE A 265 -5.41 -3.75 -20.65
C PHE A 265 -6.89 -3.29 -20.49
N LEU A 266 -7.58 -3.74 -19.43
CA LEU A 266 -8.96 -3.34 -19.14
C LEU A 266 -9.09 -2.20 -18.10
N GLY A 267 -7.99 -1.56 -17.69
CA GLY A 267 -8.00 -0.50 -16.67
C GLY A 267 -8.45 -0.97 -15.28
N THR A 268 -8.33 -2.27 -14.99
CA THR A 268 -8.71 -2.86 -13.69
C THR A 268 -7.66 -3.87 -13.24
N ASN A 269 -7.32 -3.86 -11.96
CA ASN A 269 -6.39 -4.83 -11.38
C ASN A 269 -7.01 -6.23 -11.22
N LYS A 270 -8.34 -6.37 -11.35
CA LYS A 270 -9.06 -7.64 -11.16
C LYS A 270 -8.67 -8.65 -12.24
N ARG A 271 -7.94 -9.71 -11.84
CA ARG A 271 -7.48 -10.80 -12.71
C ARG A 271 -8.64 -11.53 -13.38
N ALA A 272 -9.75 -11.73 -12.67
CA ALA A 272 -10.95 -12.37 -13.22
C ALA A 272 -11.51 -11.61 -14.44
N LEU A 273 -11.59 -10.27 -14.37
CA LEU A 273 -12.10 -9.43 -15.45
C LEU A 273 -11.19 -9.48 -16.69
N ASN A 274 -9.88 -9.36 -16.49
CA ASN A 274 -8.88 -9.43 -17.57
C ASN A 274 -8.79 -10.84 -18.19
N ASN A 275 -9.18 -11.90 -17.47
CA ASN A 275 -9.27 -13.26 -18.01
C ASN A 275 -10.52 -13.49 -18.87
N TYR A 276 -11.59 -12.69 -18.75
CA TYR A 276 -12.82 -12.91 -19.53
C TYR A 276 -12.64 -12.78 -21.05
N PRO A 277 -11.92 -11.77 -21.60
CA PRO A 277 -11.58 -11.73 -23.02
C PRO A 277 -10.84 -12.99 -23.49
N VAL A 278 -9.94 -13.53 -22.67
CA VAL A 278 -9.18 -14.75 -22.98
C VAL A 278 -10.11 -15.97 -23.03
N LEU A 279 -11.02 -16.11 -22.07
CA LEU A 279 -12.03 -17.18 -22.05
C LEU A 279 -13.02 -17.07 -23.22
N ALA A 280 -13.49 -15.87 -23.54
CA ALA A 280 -14.37 -15.61 -24.67
C ALA A 280 -13.68 -15.94 -26.01
N PHE A 281 -12.40 -15.57 -26.16
CA PHE A 281 -11.59 -15.93 -27.31
C PHE A 281 -11.40 -17.45 -27.41
N CYS A 282 -11.05 -18.14 -26.31
CA CYS A 282 -10.95 -19.60 -26.28
C CYS A 282 -12.26 -20.28 -26.69
N ALA A 283 -13.42 -19.81 -26.20
CA ALA A 283 -14.73 -20.32 -26.59
C ALA A 283 -15.01 -20.11 -28.09
N PHE A 284 -14.74 -18.92 -28.63
CA PHE A 284 -14.86 -18.63 -30.06
C PHE A 284 -13.97 -19.55 -30.92
N MET A 285 -12.76 -19.84 -30.46
CA MET A 285 -11.83 -20.74 -31.16
C MET A 285 -12.30 -22.19 -31.12
N VAL A 286 -12.89 -22.67 -30.02
CA VAL A 286 -13.52 -24.00 -29.94
C VAL A 286 -14.72 -24.10 -30.90
N ILE A 287 -15.61 -23.11 -30.90
CA ILE A 287 -16.76 -23.04 -31.83
C ILE A 287 -16.28 -23.06 -33.29
N SER A 288 -15.26 -22.25 -33.60
CA SER A 288 -14.63 -22.19 -34.93
C SER A 288 -14.02 -23.55 -35.31
N ALA A 289 -13.28 -24.20 -34.42
CA ALA A 289 -12.70 -25.52 -34.66
C ALA A 289 -13.77 -26.58 -34.95
N ILE A 290 -14.89 -26.59 -34.22
CA ILE A 290 -16.04 -27.48 -34.45
C ILE A 290 -16.67 -27.21 -35.83
N TRP A 291 -16.88 -25.95 -36.20
CA TRP A 291 -17.43 -25.56 -37.50
C TRP A 291 -16.50 -25.97 -38.67
N PHE A 292 -15.19 -25.73 -38.53
CA PHE A 292 -14.19 -26.19 -39.51
C PHE A 292 -13.99 -27.71 -39.53
N TRP A 293 -14.31 -28.43 -38.44
CA TRP A 293 -14.38 -29.89 -38.44
C TRP A 293 -15.53 -30.37 -39.33
N LYS A 294 -16.72 -29.77 -39.21
CA LYS A 294 -17.87 -30.08 -40.08
C LYS A 294 -17.60 -29.74 -41.56
N SER A 295 -16.94 -28.62 -41.86
CA SER A 295 -16.76 -28.14 -43.25
C SER A 295 -15.72 -28.88 -44.13
N LYS A 296 -15.06 -29.93 -43.63
CA LYS A 296 -13.97 -30.70 -44.31
C LYS A 296 -12.74 -29.87 -44.79
N LYS A 297 -12.71 -28.54 -44.63
CA LYS A 297 -11.61 -27.65 -45.09
C LYS A 297 -10.32 -27.79 -44.26
N ARG A 298 -9.47 -28.76 -44.59
CA ARG A 298 -8.22 -29.09 -43.86
C ARG A 298 -7.26 -27.90 -43.66
N LYS A 299 -7.07 -27.03 -44.67
CA LYS A 299 -6.15 -25.88 -44.56
C LYS A 299 -6.61 -24.83 -43.53
N GLY A 300 -7.92 -24.57 -43.44
CA GLY A 300 -8.47 -23.62 -42.46
C GLY A 300 -8.29 -24.07 -41.01
N ARG A 301 -8.32 -25.38 -40.75
CA ARG A 301 -8.06 -25.94 -39.41
C ARG A 301 -6.63 -25.66 -38.95
N ALA A 302 -5.63 -25.87 -39.81
CA ALA A 302 -4.23 -25.61 -39.47
C ALA A 302 -3.98 -24.12 -39.16
N GLY A 303 -4.58 -23.22 -39.96
CA GLY A 303 -4.52 -21.77 -39.70
C GLY A 303 -5.13 -21.40 -38.34
N LEU A 304 -6.32 -21.89 -38.02
CA LEU A 304 -6.97 -21.64 -36.72
C LEU A 304 -6.19 -22.22 -35.54
N PHE A 305 -5.61 -23.41 -35.65
CA PHE A 305 -4.79 -23.98 -34.57
C PHE A 305 -3.51 -23.16 -34.33
N LEU A 306 -2.86 -22.66 -35.38
CA LEU A 306 -1.70 -21.78 -35.24
C LEU A 306 -2.09 -20.41 -34.66
N LEU A 307 -3.23 -19.84 -35.08
CA LEU A 307 -3.75 -18.60 -34.50
C LEU A 307 -4.13 -18.77 -33.02
N ALA A 308 -4.73 -19.91 -32.66
CA ALA A 308 -5.06 -20.25 -31.26
C ALA A 308 -3.80 -20.28 -30.39
N GLY A 309 -2.77 -20.99 -30.85
CA GLY A 309 -1.49 -21.07 -30.15
C GLY A 309 -0.85 -19.70 -29.98
N ALA A 310 -0.72 -18.92 -31.06
CA ALA A 310 -0.16 -17.58 -31.03
C ALA A 310 -0.93 -16.64 -30.07
N CYS A 311 -2.26 -16.60 -30.15
CA CYS A 311 -3.06 -15.77 -29.25
C CYS A 311 -3.01 -16.25 -27.79
N SER A 312 -2.95 -17.56 -27.51
CA SER A 312 -2.77 -18.06 -26.14
C SER A 312 -1.42 -17.70 -25.52
N LEU A 313 -0.37 -17.52 -26.35
CA LEU A 313 0.95 -17.06 -25.92
C LEU A 313 1.01 -15.54 -25.71
N LEU A 314 0.13 -14.76 -26.35
CA LEU A 314 0.10 -13.30 -26.27
C LEU A 314 -0.91 -12.75 -25.24
N LEU A 315 -2.01 -13.45 -24.99
CA LEU A 315 -3.09 -13.01 -24.10
C LEU A 315 -2.92 -13.45 -22.64
N LEU A 316 -2.01 -14.38 -22.37
CA LEU A 316 -1.62 -14.75 -21.03
C LEU A 316 -0.28 -14.07 -20.72
N LYS A 317 -0.26 -13.05 -19.86
CA LYS A 317 0.87 -12.88 -18.92
C LYS A 317 0.91 -14.22 -18.18
N PRO A 318 1.85 -15.14 -18.45
CA PRO A 318 1.69 -16.48 -17.96
C PRO A 318 1.83 -16.42 -16.44
N SER A 319 0.78 -16.81 -15.71
CA SER A 319 0.94 -17.11 -14.29
C SER A 319 2.06 -18.14 -14.15
N TYR A 320 2.78 -18.12 -13.03
CA TYR A 320 3.90 -19.04 -12.81
C TYR A 320 3.48 -20.51 -13.03
N GLY A 321 2.24 -20.87 -12.66
CA GLY A 321 1.63 -22.17 -12.96
C GLY A 321 1.41 -22.45 -14.45
N SER A 322 1.05 -21.48 -15.27
CA SER A 322 0.91 -21.67 -16.73
C SER A 322 2.26 -21.71 -17.47
N LEU A 323 3.28 -20.97 -17.03
CA LEU A 323 4.66 -21.12 -17.50
C LEU A 323 5.22 -22.49 -17.09
N PHE A 324 4.97 -22.92 -15.85
CA PHE A 324 5.32 -24.25 -15.36
C PHE A 324 4.61 -25.36 -16.16
N LEU A 325 3.31 -25.24 -16.43
CA LEU A 325 2.57 -26.19 -17.27
C LEU A 325 3.08 -26.19 -18.71
N LEU A 326 3.44 -25.04 -19.29
CA LEU A 326 4.06 -24.96 -20.61
C LEU A 326 5.43 -25.67 -20.61
N TYR A 327 6.25 -25.44 -19.58
CA TYR A 327 7.55 -26.08 -19.39
C TYR A 327 7.41 -27.60 -19.26
N MET A 328 6.49 -28.08 -18.42
CA MET A 328 6.18 -29.50 -18.20
C MET A 328 5.52 -30.17 -19.42
N ALA A 329 4.75 -29.42 -20.22
CA ALA A 329 4.14 -29.91 -21.46
C ALA A 329 5.10 -29.84 -22.66
N SER A 330 6.16 -29.02 -22.59
CA SER A 330 7.10 -28.84 -23.71
C SER A 330 7.75 -30.14 -24.22
N PRO A 331 8.10 -31.15 -23.39
CA PRO A 331 8.62 -32.43 -23.89
C PRO A 331 7.54 -33.23 -24.61
N LEU A 332 6.28 -33.18 -24.15
CA LEU A 332 5.15 -33.86 -24.79
C LEU A 332 4.82 -33.22 -26.15
N ILE A 333 4.87 -31.89 -26.22
CA ILE A 333 4.71 -31.13 -27.47
C ILE A 333 5.84 -31.48 -28.45
N ALA A 334 7.10 -31.53 -27.99
CA ALA A 334 8.25 -31.92 -28.80
C ALA A 334 8.14 -33.37 -29.31
N ILE A 335 7.75 -34.32 -28.46
CA ILE A 335 7.52 -35.72 -28.84
C ILE A 335 6.40 -35.82 -29.89
N ALA A 336 5.28 -35.11 -29.70
CA ALA A 336 4.19 -35.06 -30.69
C ALA A 336 4.67 -34.49 -32.04
N PHE A 337 5.53 -33.47 -32.03
CA PHE A 337 6.12 -32.89 -33.23
C PHE A 337 7.07 -33.85 -33.94
N LEU A 338 7.90 -34.58 -33.20
CA LEU A 338 8.81 -35.62 -33.72
C LEU A 338 8.03 -36.78 -34.35
N ILE A 339 6.97 -37.27 -33.70
CA ILE A 339 6.08 -38.31 -34.24
C ILE A 339 5.41 -37.80 -35.53
N PHE A 340 4.89 -36.57 -35.54
CA PHE A 340 4.29 -35.98 -36.73
C PHE A 340 5.28 -35.86 -37.90
N ALA A 341 6.51 -35.41 -37.62
CA ALA A 341 7.58 -35.32 -38.61
C ALA A 341 7.96 -36.70 -39.17
N ALA A 342 8.13 -37.71 -38.31
CA ALA A 342 8.44 -39.07 -38.71
C ALA A 342 7.33 -39.68 -39.60
N VAL A 343 6.06 -39.51 -39.23
CA VAL A 343 4.91 -39.96 -40.03
C VAL A 343 4.82 -39.22 -41.37
N TRP A 344 5.15 -37.93 -41.41
CA TRP A 344 5.18 -37.14 -42.65
C TRP A 344 6.30 -37.59 -43.59
N ILE A 345 7.52 -37.78 -43.07
CA ILE A 345 8.67 -38.29 -43.81
C ILE A 345 8.35 -39.69 -44.36
N ALA A 346 7.86 -40.62 -43.52
CA ALA A 346 7.50 -41.96 -43.94
C ALA A 346 6.45 -41.97 -45.07
N LYS A 347 5.41 -41.13 -44.96
CA LYS A 347 4.42 -40.96 -46.04
C LYS A 347 5.03 -40.41 -47.33
N ARG A 348 5.96 -39.46 -47.24
CA ARG A 348 6.63 -38.88 -48.41
C ARG A 348 7.56 -39.89 -49.10
N VAL A 349 8.30 -40.68 -48.33
CA VAL A 349 9.13 -41.79 -48.83
C VAL A 349 8.27 -42.87 -49.50
N MET A 350 7.17 -43.30 -48.87
CA MET A 350 6.24 -44.26 -49.48
C MET A 350 5.57 -43.74 -50.75
N ALA A 351 5.23 -42.44 -50.80
CA ALA A 351 4.65 -41.84 -52.00
C ALA A 351 5.66 -41.78 -53.17
N ASN A 352 6.94 -41.54 -52.89
CA ASN A 352 8.00 -41.57 -53.90
C ASN A 352 8.32 -42.99 -54.37
N LYS A 353 8.32 -43.99 -53.46
CA LYS A 353 8.50 -45.41 -53.80
C LYS A 353 7.37 -46.02 -54.64
N ARG A 354 6.24 -45.32 -54.84
CA ARG A 354 5.15 -45.72 -55.74
C ARG A 354 5.21 -45.03 -57.11
N LYS A 355 6.23 -44.22 -57.36
CA LYS A 355 6.49 -43.51 -58.63
C LYS A 355 7.75 -44.01 -59.34
N LEU A 356 8.48 -44.92 -58.70
CA LEU A 356 9.53 -45.77 -59.24
C LEU A 356 8.94 -47.17 -59.41
#